data_AF-A0A959TWB6-F1
#
_entry.id   AF-A0A959TWB6-F1
#
_cell.length_a   1.000
_cell.length_b   1.000
_cell.length_c   1.000
_cell.angle_alpha   90.00
_cell.angle_beta   90.00
_cell.angle_gamma   90.00
#
_symmetry.space_group_name_H-M   'P 1'
#
loop_
_entity.id
_entity.type
_entity.pdbx_description
1 polymer ?
#
loop_
_entity_poly.entity_id
_entity_poly.type
_entity_poly.pdbx_seq_one_letter_code
_entity_poly.pdbx_strand_id
1 'polypeptide(L)' 'MSTTTSKKQPKKQAKADTLGKETYLRWYKDMLLMRRFEEKCGMLYTMQKFGGFCHLYIGQEAILAGMVTAIRPTDRV' A
#
# COMPACT_ATOMS: atom_id res chain seq x y z
N MET A 1 31.04 17.31 37.32
CA MET A 1 31.02 15.90 36.89
C MET A 1 29.95 15.16 37.69
N SER A 2 28.66 15.34 37.35
CA SER A 2 27.55 14.65 38.01
C SER A 2 27.00 13.63 37.01
N THR A 3 27.34 12.36 37.21
CA THR A 3 26.86 11.25 36.38
C THR A 3 25.43 10.90 36.77
N THR A 4 24.46 11.40 36.01
CA THR A 4 23.06 10.97 36.13
C THR A 4 22.88 9.64 35.40
N THR A 5 22.83 8.55 36.17
CA THR A 5 22.55 7.20 35.66
C THR A 5 21.09 7.11 35.20
N SER A 6 20.86 7.27 33.89
CA SER A 6 19.54 7.11 33.26
C SER A 6 19.12 5.63 33.24
N LYS A 7 18.19 5.24 34.12
CA LYS A 7 17.52 3.93 34.09
C LYS A 7 16.75 3.77 32.77
N LYS A 8 17.25 2.91 31.89
CA LYS A 8 16.64 2.56 30.60
C LYS A 8 15.44 1.63 30.84
N GLN A 9 14.23 2.11 30.57
CA GLN A 9 13.01 1.30 30.66
C GLN A 9 13.00 0.20 29.57
N PRO A 10 12.45 -1.00 29.86
CA PRO A 10 12.43 -2.11 28.91
C PRO A 10 11.45 -1.84 27.77
N LYS A 11 11.94 -1.88 26.52
CA LYS A 11 11.12 -1.80 25.31
C LYS A 11 10.23 -3.04 25.22
N LYS A 12 8.91 -2.87 25.40
CA LYS A 12 7.89 -3.88 25.10
C LYS A 12 8.02 -4.25 23.61
N GLN A 13 8.44 -5.47 23.28
CA GLN A 13 8.30 -5.97 21.91
C GLN A 13 6.81 -5.97 21.55
N ALA A 14 6.43 -5.16 20.56
CA ALA A 14 5.11 -5.24 19.95
C ALA A 14 4.96 -6.64 19.34
N LYS A 15 3.97 -7.41 19.80
CA LYS A 15 3.59 -8.66 19.14
C LYS A 15 3.25 -8.29 17.70
N ALA A 16 3.82 -9.01 16.73
CA ALA A 16 3.41 -8.89 15.34
C ALA A 16 1.92 -9.23 15.28
N ASP A 17 1.07 -8.22 15.05
CA ASP A 17 -0.35 -8.42 14.82
C ASP A 17 -0.47 -9.27 13.55
N THR A 18 -0.77 -10.55 13.73
CA THR A 18 -0.92 -11.48 12.61
C THR A 18 -2.15 -11.05 11.82
N LEU A 19 -1.93 -10.32 10.72
CA LEU A 19 -2.98 -9.97 9.76
C LEU A 19 -3.76 -11.21 9.34
N GLY A 20 -5.09 -11.11 9.28
CA GLY A 20 -5.96 -12.23 8.92
C GLY A 20 -5.74 -12.70 7.47
N LYS A 21 -5.94 -13.99 7.22
CA LYS A 21 -5.89 -14.59 5.87
C LYS A 21 -6.76 -13.83 4.86
N GLU A 22 -7.91 -13.35 5.31
CA GLU A 22 -8.85 -12.57 4.50
C GLU A 22 -8.21 -11.28 3.98
N THR A 23 -7.48 -10.56 4.82
CA THR A 23 -6.78 -9.33 4.45
C THR A 23 -5.76 -9.58 3.35
N TYR A 24 -4.96 -10.64 3.46
CA TYR A 24 -4.00 -11.02 2.42
C TYR A 24 -4.67 -11.40 1.10
N LEU A 25 -5.78 -12.15 1.14
CA LEU A 25 -6.53 -12.50 -0.06
C LEU A 25 -7.15 -11.27 -0.73
N ARG A 26 -7.62 -10.31 0.06
CA ARG A 26 -8.15 -9.04 -0.43
C ARG A 26 -7.06 -8.21 -1.10
N TRP A 27 -5.92 -8.00 -0.43
CA TRP A 27 -4.77 -7.30 -1.02
C TRP A 27 -4.33 -7.92 -2.34
N TYR A 28 -4.24 -9.25 -2.39
CA TYR A 28 -3.87 -9.93 -3.63
C TYR A 28 -4.86 -9.64 -4.77
N LYS A 29 -6.17 -9.71 -4.49
CA LYS A 29 -7.21 -9.42 -5.49
C LYS A 29 -7.15 -7.97 -5.95
N ASP A 30 -7.02 -7.02 -5.02
CA ASP A 30 -6.98 -5.59 -5.33
C ASP A 30 -5.75 -5.24 -6.16
N MET A 31 -4.56 -5.75 -5.78
CA MET A 31 -3.33 -5.56 -6.54
C MET A 31 -3.39 -6.19 -7.93
N LEU A 32 -3.95 -7.39 -8.05
CA LEU A 32 -4.10 -8.06 -9.34
C LEU A 32 -5.07 -7.29 -10.25
N LEU A 33 -6.18 -6.79 -9.70
CA LEU A 33 -7.14 -5.98 -10.44
C LEU A 33 -6.49 -4.71 -10.98
N MET A 34 -5.80 -3.95 -10.13
CA MET A 34 -5.07 -2.74 -10.53
C MET A 34 -4.07 -3.02 -11.65
N ARG A 35 -3.25 -4.07 -11.49
CA ARG A 35 -2.29 -4.48 -12.52
C ARG A 35 -2.96 -4.74 -13.86
N ARG A 36 -4.02 -5.55 -13.89
CA ARG A 36 -4.72 -5.93 -15.13
C ARG A 36 -5.43 -4.75 -15.78
N PHE A 37 -6.00 -3.87 -14.96
CA PHE A 37 -6.62 -2.65 -15.44
C PHE A 37 -5.60 -1.78 -16.17
N GLU A 38 -4.44 -1.55 -15.55
CA GLU A 38 -3.42 -0.71 -16.13
C GLU A 38 -2.71 -1.31 -17.34
N GLU A 39 -2.47 -2.62 -17.35
CA GLU A 39 -2.00 -3.33 -18.55
C GLU A 39 -2.97 -3.11 -19.72
N LYS A 40 -4.28 -3.17 -19.45
CA LYS A 40 -5.31 -2.92 -20.46
C LYS A 40 -5.34 -1.45 -20.89
N CYS A 41 -5.22 -0.51 -19.97
CA CYS A 41 -5.11 0.91 -20.27
C CYS A 41 -3.90 1.21 -21.15
N GLY A 42 -2.72 0.65 -20.83
CA GLY A 42 -1.51 0.79 -21.63
C GLY A 42 -1.69 0.23 -23.05
N MET A 43 -2.34 -0.93 -23.19
CA MET A 43 -2.65 -1.50 -24.51
C MET A 43 -3.60 -0.60 -25.31
N LEU A 44 -4.69 -0.11 -24.70
CA LEU A 44 -5.66 0.77 -25.36
C LEU A 44 -5.05 2.13 -25.73
N TYR A 45 -4.12 2.62 -24.92
CA TYR A 45 -3.36 3.83 -25.20
C TYR A 45 -2.44 3.66 -26.42
N THR A 46 -1.71 2.54 -26.52
CA THR A 46 -0.92 2.20 -27.71
C THR A 46 -1.78 2.05 -28.97
N MET A 47 -3.01 1.55 -28.81
CA MET A 47 -4.01 1.49 -29.89
C MET A 47 -4.66 2.85 -30.21
N GLN A 48 -4.22 3.93 -29.57
CA GLN A 48 -4.74 5.29 -29.73
C GLN A 48 -6.25 5.41 -29.56
N LYS A 49 -6.84 4.60 -28.66
CA LYS A 49 -8.28 4.67 -28.36
C LYS A 49 -8.66 5.88 -27.53
N PHE A 50 -7.70 6.51 -26.89
CA PHE A 50 -7.81 7.79 -26.19
C PHE A 50 -6.46 8.53 -26.26
N GLY A 51 -6.48 9.85 -26.16
CA GLY A 51 -5.29 10.71 -26.26
C GLY A 51 -5.00 11.46 -24.95
N GLY A 52 -3.90 12.21 -24.93
CA GLY A 52 -3.40 12.91 -23.74
C GLY A 52 -2.26 12.16 -23.06
N PHE A 53 -2.15 12.24 -21.74
CA PHE A 53 -1.13 11.52 -20.96
C PHE A 53 -1.73 10.30 -20.28
N CYS A 54 -1.02 9.17 -20.32
CA CYS A 54 -1.38 7.96 -19.60
C CYS A 54 -0.26 7.60 -18.61
N HIS A 55 -0.49 7.87 -17.33
CA HIS A 55 0.43 7.51 -16.25
C HIS A 55 0.02 6.16 -15.67
N LEU A 56 0.94 5.20 -15.71
CA LEU A 56 0.74 3.85 -15.20
C LEU A 56 1.44 3.74 -13.84
N TYR A 57 0.72 3.20 -12.86
CA TYR A 57 1.11 2.82 -11.51
C TYR A 57 1.58 1.35 -11.40
N ILE A 58 1.81 0.65 -12.53
CA ILE A 58 2.35 -0.71 -12.58
C ILE A 58 3.61 -0.84 -11.71
N GLY A 59 3.56 -1.73 -10.73
CA GLY A 59 4.65 -2.01 -9.80
C GLY A 59 4.57 -1.26 -8.47
N GLN A 60 3.61 -0.35 -8.31
CA GLN A 60 3.39 0.41 -7.08
C GLN A 60 2.12 0.00 -6.33
N GLU A 61 1.46 -1.09 -6.74
CA GLU A 61 0.13 -1.48 -6.24
C GLU A 61 0.10 -1.75 -4.73
N ALA A 62 1.21 -2.24 -4.17
CA ALA A 62 1.35 -2.50 -2.75
C ALA A 62 1.23 -1.21 -1.89
N ILE A 63 1.66 -0.06 -2.43
CA ILE A 63 1.58 1.23 -1.74
C ILE A 63 0.10 1.60 -1.54
N LEU A 64 -0.69 1.52 -2.60
CA LEU A 64 -2.12 1.83 -2.53
C LEU A 64 -2.88 0.82 -1.65
N ALA A 65 -2.63 -0.48 -1.82
CA ALA A 65 -3.30 -1.52 -1.04
C ALA A 65 -3.00 -1.38 0.48
N GLY A 66 -1.76 -1.06 0.84
CA GLY A 66 -1.37 -0.77 2.22
C GLY A 66 -2.01 0.51 2.74
N MET A 67 -1.97 1.60 1.98
CA MET A 67 -2.55 2.89 2.35
C MET A 67 -4.05 2.79 2.63
N VAL A 68 -4.81 2.17 1.72
CA VAL A 68 -6.28 1.99 1.86
C VAL A 68 -6.64 1.14 3.08
N THR A 69 -5.73 0.27 3.53
CA THR A 69 -5.99 -0.56 4.72
C THR A 69 -5.71 0.19 6.02
N ALA A 70 -4.77 1.13 6.00
CA ALA A 70 -4.40 1.93 7.16
C ALA A 70 -5.28 3.16 7.35
N ILE A 71 -5.89 3.66 6.27
CA ILE A 71 -6.66 4.89 6.28
C ILE A 71 -8.07 4.70 6.86
N ARG A 72 -8.58 5.73 7.52
CA ARG A 72 -9.96 5.79 8.01
C ARG A 72 -10.87 6.44 6.98
N PRO A 73 -12.18 6.13 6.99
CA PRO A 73 -13.14 6.76 6.08
C PRO A 73 -13.23 8.29 6.20
N THR A 74 -12.81 8.85 7.33
CA THR A 74 -12.82 10.31 7.60
C THR A 74 -11.54 11.02 7.15
N ASP A 75 -10.49 10.27 6.82
CA ASP A 75 -9.21 10.86 6.44
C ASP A 75 -9.28 11.37 4.99
N ARG A 76 -8.56 12.46 4.70
CA ARG A 76 -8.48 13.04 3.36
C ARG A 76 -7.31 12.44 2.59
N VAL A 77 -7.56 12.04 1.34
CA VAL A 77 -6.58 11.50 0.38
C VAL A 77 -6.51 12.41 -0.84
#